data_AF-A0A8J8EKF6-F1
#
_entry.id   AF-A0A8J8EKF6-F1
#
_cell.length_a   1.000
_cell.length_b   1.000
_cell.length_c   1.000
_cell.angle_alpha   90.00
_cell.angle_beta   90.00
_cell.angle_gamma   90.00
#
_symmetry.space_group_name_H-M   'P 1'
#
loop_
_entity.id
_entity.type
_entity.pdbx_description
1 polymer ?
#
loop_
_entity_poly.entity_id
_entity_poly.type
_entity_poly.pdbx_seq_one_letter_code
_entity_poly.pdbx_strand_id
1 'polypeptide(L)'
;MEKEFIEKISAYMGRAEYYLSERRFDMAYNSYIDALYAIGAYFVYRDTGMLLPAGELMGMLESRYPEVHEVIKRYSGITSFDEETVSALREDVERLRGMMTLPSSEK
;
A
#
# COMPACT_ATOMS: atom_id res chain seq x y z
N MET A 1 -2.88 -11.28 13.35
CA MET A 1 -2.04 -10.23 12.74
C MET A 1 -1.86 -10.36 11.24
N GLU A 2 -1.09 -11.30 10.68
CA GLU A 2 -0.91 -11.35 9.20
C GLU A 2 -2.22 -11.50 8.42
N LYS A 3 -3.10 -12.38 8.90
CA LYS A 3 -4.46 -12.53 8.36
C LYS A 3 -5.25 -11.22 8.39
N GLU A 4 -5.16 -10.47 9.49
CA GLU A 4 -5.84 -9.17 9.63
C GLU A 4 -5.30 -8.13 8.65
N PHE A 5 -3.99 -8.12 8.38
CA PHE A 5 -3.40 -7.29 7.33
C PHE A 5 -3.97 -7.64 5.96
N ILE A 6 -4.02 -8.93 5.62
CA ILE A 6 -4.55 -9.39 4.33
C ILE A 6 -6.02 -8.98 4.16
N GLU A 7 -6.83 -9.18 5.20
CA GLU A 7 -8.25 -8.76 5.21
C GLU A 7 -8.40 -7.25 5.07
N LYS A 8 -7.60 -6.48 5.80
CA LYS A 8 -7.62 -5.01 5.77
C LYS A 8 -7.19 -4.46 4.40
N ILE A 9 -6.11 -4.98 3.83
CA ILE A 9 -5.64 -4.62 2.49
C ILE A 9 -6.71 -4.93 1.45
N SER A 10 -7.32 -6.12 1.53
CA SER A 10 -8.41 -6.51 0.62
C SER A 10 -9.63 -5.59 0.74
N ALA A 11 -9.98 -5.15 1.96
CA ALA A 11 -11.08 -4.22 2.19
C ALA A 11 -10.79 -2.80 1.68
N TYR A 12 -9.54 -2.33 1.77
CA TYR A 12 -9.14 -1.05 1.16
C TYR A 12 -9.20 -1.11 -0.36
N MET A 13 -8.64 -2.17 -0.97
CA MET A 13 -8.70 -2.37 -2.42
C MET A 13 -10.13 -2.47 -2.92
N GLY A 14 -11.00 -3.25 -2.27
CA GLY A 14 -12.40 -3.36 -2.67
C GLY A 14 -13.13 -2.02 -2.65
N ARG A 15 -12.86 -1.15 -1.67
CA ARG A 15 -13.39 0.22 -1.64
C ARG A 15 -12.80 1.09 -2.74
N ALA A 16 -11.49 0.99 -2.99
CA ALA A 16 -10.82 1.75 -4.03
C ALA A 16 -11.40 1.44 -5.42
N GLU A 17 -11.60 0.15 -5.73
CA GLU A 17 -12.22 -0.31 -6.98
C GLU A 17 -13.67 0.15 -7.11
N TYR A 18 -14.44 0.09 -6.02
CA TYR A 18 -15.81 0.61 -6.01
C TYR A 18 -15.83 2.12 -6.34
N TYR A 19 -14.99 2.93 -5.69
CA TYR A 19 -14.94 4.36 -5.97
C TYR A 19 -14.42 4.68 -7.37
N LEU A 20 -13.46 3.91 -7.88
CA LEU A 20 -12.95 4.05 -9.24
C LEU A 20 -14.06 3.78 -10.26
N SER A 21 -14.88 2.75 -10.05
CA SER A 21 -16.03 2.43 -10.92
C SER A 21 -17.08 3.54 -10.95
N GLU A 22 -17.23 4.28 -9.85
CA GLU A 22 -18.13 5.44 -9.71
C GLU A 22 -17.46 6.75 -10.20
N ARG A 23 -16.24 6.70 -10.75
CA ARG A 23 -15.41 7.86 -11.15
C ARG A 23 -15.15 8.84 -10.01
N ARG A 24 -15.17 8.37 -8.76
CA ARG A 24 -14.90 9.16 -7.56
C ARG A 24 -13.42 9.04 -7.20
N PHE A 25 -12.59 9.67 -8.02
CA PHE A 25 -11.14 9.46 -8.04
C PHE A 25 -10.42 9.85 -6.75
N ASP A 26 -10.88 10.89 -6.05
CA ASP A 26 -10.35 11.31 -4.75
C ASP A 26 -10.49 10.20 -3.68
N MET A 27 -11.63 9.53 -3.62
CA MET A 27 -11.83 8.44 -2.65
C MET A 27 -11.19 7.14 -3.09
N ALA A 28 -11.14 6.88 -4.40
CA ALA A 28 -10.38 5.76 -4.95
C ALA A 28 -8.90 5.91 -4.58
N TYR A 29 -8.34 7.09 -4.82
CA TYR A 29 -6.97 7.46 -4.46
C TYR A 29 -6.70 7.23 -2.97
N ASN A 30 -7.49 7.83 -2.08
CA ASN A 30 -7.30 7.68 -0.63
C ASN A 30 -7.38 6.22 -0.18
N SER A 31 -8.28 5.43 -0.78
CA SER A 31 -8.42 4.01 -0.45
C SER A 31 -7.20 3.18 -0.93
N TYR A 32 -6.63 3.51 -2.10
CA TYR A 32 -5.38 2.89 -2.54
C TYR A 32 -4.18 3.30 -1.69
N ILE A 33 -4.11 4.56 -1.24
CA ILE A 33 -3.07 5.01 -0.30
C ILE A 33 -3.14 4.24 1.02
N ASP A 34 -4.35 4.06 1.57
CA ASP A 34 -4.55 3.25 2.77
C ASP A 34 -4.10 1.80 2.57
N ALA A 35 -4.41 1.21 1.40
CA ALA A 35 -3.94 -0.13 1.05
C ALA A 35 -2.40 -0.19 0.98
N LEU A 36 -1.78 0.82 0.36
CA LEU A 36 -0.33 0.91 0.21
C LEU A 36 0.39 0.99 1.56
N TYR A 37 -0.08 1.83 2.49
CA TYR A 37 0.48 1.90 3.84
C TYR A 37 0.26 0.58 4.61
N ALA A 38 -0.89 -0.08 4.44
CA ALA A 38 -1.15 -1.38 5.06
C ALA A 38 -0.22 -2.48 4.52
N ILE A 39 0.11 -2.46 3.23
CA ILE A 39 1.11 -3.36 2.61
C ILE A 39 2.50 -3.11 3.21
N GLY A 40 2.93 -1.85 3.31
CA GLY A 40 4.21 -1.52 3.93
C GLY A 40 4.30 -1.97 5.39
N ALA A 41 3.24 -1.73 6.17
CA ALA A 41 3.15 -2.20 7.55
C ALA A 41 3.16 -3.73 7.65
N TYR A 42 2.52 -4.44 6.71
CA TYR A 42 2.57 -5.91 6.65
C TYR A 42 4.01 -6.41 6.45
N PHE A 43 4.76 -5.85 5.50
CA PHE A 43 6.14 -6.26 5.26
C PHE A 43 7.01 -6.07 6.49
N VAL A 44 6.98 -4.88 7.09
CA VAL A 44 7.72 -4.61 8.33
C VAL A 44 7.30 -5.55 9.45
N TYR A 45 6.00 -5.79 9.64
CA TYR A 45 5.51 -6.71 10.65
C TYR A 45 5.98 -8.15 10.40
N ARG A 46 5.95 -8.63 9.16
CA ARG A 46 6.39 -9.98 8.79
C ARG A 46 7.87 -10.21 9.13
N ASP A 47 8.71 -9.21 8.88
CA ASP A 47 10.15 -9.33 9.11
C ASP A 47 10.57 -9.10 10.58
N THR A 48 9.82 -8.27 11.31
CA THR A 48 10.25 -7.80 12.65
C THR A 48 9.36 -8.26 13.79
N GLY A 49 8.14 -8.71 13.50
CA GLY A 49 7.09 -8.97 14.48
C GLY A 49 6.49 -7.72 15.14
N MET A 50 6.85 -6.52 14.68
CA MET A 50 6.47 -5.26 15.32
C MET A 50 5.50 -4.43 14.46
N LEU A 51 4.58 -3.75 15.14
CA LEU A 51 3.75 -2.70 14.56
C LEU A 51 4.36 -1.35 14.92
N LEU A 52 4.80 -0.61 13.91
CA LEU A 52 5.46 0.68 14.10
C LEU A 52 4.46 1.84 13.91
N PRO A 53 4.63 2.95 14.66
CA PRO A 53 4.00 4.23 14.33
C PRO A 53 4.37 4.69 12.91
N ALA A 54 3.53 5.54 12.29
CA ALA A 54 3.69 5.94 10.89
C ALA A 54 5.08 6.55 10.57
N GLY A 55 5.65 7.35 11.46
CA GLY A 55 6.99 7.94 11.26
C GLY A 55 8.12 6.90 11.26
N GLU A 56 8.06 5.93 12.17
CA GLU A 56 9.04 4.83 12.27
C GLU A 56 8.86 3.83 11.13
N LEU A 57 7.61 3.59 10.71
CA LEU A 57 7.30 2.77 9.54
C LEU A 57 8.01 3.31 8.29
N MET A 58 7.93 4.62 8.03
CA MET A 58 8.55 5.21 6.83
C MET A 58 10.07 5.04 6.83
N GLY A 59 10.75 5.24 7.96
CA GLY A 59 12.19 5.00 8.06
C GLY A 59 12.57 3.53 7.89
N MET A 60 11.75 2.61 8.40
CA MET A 60 11.97 1.17 8.21
C MET A 60 11.77 0.76 6.74
N LEU A 61 10.74 1.29 6.08
CA LEU A 61 10.49 1.05 4.66
C LEU A 61 11.64 1.59 3.81
N GLU A 62 12.12 2.80 4.09
CA GLU A 62 13.27 3.37 3.37
C GLU A 62 14.50 2.46 3.44
N SER A 63 14.77 1.84 4.60
CA SER A 63 15.93 0.98 4.80
C SER A 63 15.76 -0.46 4.29
N ARG A 64 14.56 -1.05 4.40
CA ARG A 64 14.35 -2.50 4.17
C ARG A 64 13.49 -2.82 2.96
N TYR A 65 12.62 -1.92 2.56
CA TYR A 65 11.67 -2.08 1.46
C TYR A 65 11.62 -0.80 0.60
N PRO A 66 12.76 -0.38 0.02
CA PRO A 66 12.87 0.88 -0.70
C PRO A 66 11.83 0.99 -1.84
N GLU A 67 11.47 -0.13 -2.48
CA GLU A 67 10.46 -0.18 -3.53
C GLU A 67 9.05 0.16 -3.03
N VAL A 68 8.72 -0.11 -1.77
CA VAL A 68 7.45 0.29 -1.16
C VAL A 68 7.52 1.76 -0.75
N HIS A 69 8.64 2.16 -0.14
CA HIS A 69 8.89 3.54 0.27
C HIS A 69 8.82 4.52 -0.91
N GLU A 70 9.44 4.18 -2.04
CA GLU A 70 9.44 4.99 -3.26
C GLU A 70 8.03 5.21 -3.82
N VAL A 71 7.20 4.17 -3.82
CA VAL A 71 5.79 4.28 -4.25
C VAL A 71 5.04 5.22 -3.30
N ILE A 72 5.12 5.01 -1.98
CA ILE A 72 4.46 5.90 -1.01
C ILE A 72 4.89 7.36 -1.22
N LYS A 73 6.19 7.60 -1.39
CA LYS A 73 6.75 8.93 -1.60
C LYS A 73 6.30 9.57 -2.92
N ARG A 74 6.15 8.79 -4.00
CA ARG A 74 5.67 9.28 -5.29
C ARG A 74 4.26 9.86 -5.17
N TYR A 75 3.41 9.23 -4.36
CA TYR A 75 2.02 9.62 -4.21
C TYR A 75 1.76 10.61 -3.05
N SER A 76 2.61 10.67 -2.01
CA SER A 76 2.36 11.51 -0.82
C SER A 76 2.16 13.02 -1.06
N GLY A 77 2.58 13.55 -2.22
CA GLY A 77 2.42 14.96 -2.60
C GLY A 77 1.35 15.26 -3.63
N ILE A 78 0.59 14.27 -4.09
CA ILE A 78 -0.41 14.47 -5.15
C ILE A 78 -1.68 15.10 -4.57
N THR A 79 -2.14 16.18 -5.22
CA THR A 79 -3.38 16.90 -4.87
C THR A 79 -4.41 16.90 -6.00
N SER A 80 -4.07 16.35 -7.17
CA SER A 80 -4.97 16.17 -8.32
C SER A 80 -5.17 14.69 -8.56
N PHE A 81 -6.42 14.24 -8.51
CA PHE A 81 -6.78 12.82 -8.58
C PHE A 81 -7.54 12.57 -9.88
N ASP A 82 -6.84 12.55 -11.01
CA ASP A 82 -7.43 12.13 -12.27
C ASP A 82 -7.36 10.61 -12.47
N GLU A 83 -8.07 10.14 -13.50
CA GLU A 83 -8.17 8.72 -13.83
C GLU A 83 -6.79 8.09 -14.11
N GLU A 84 -5.89 8.83 -14.76
CA GLU A 84 -4.53 8.38 -15.07
C GLU A 84 -3.73 8.16 -13.78
N THR A 85 -3.74 9.14 -12.88
CA THR A 85 -3.03 9.08 -11.60
C THR A 85 -3.54 7.94 -10.73
N VAL A 86 -4.87 7.77 -10.64
CA VAL A 86 -5.48 6.70 -9.84
C VAL A 86 -5.21 5.32 -10.45
N SER A 87 -5.21 5.21 -11.78
CA SER A 87 -4.91 3.95 -12.46
C SER A 87 -3.44 3.54 -12.26
N ALA A 88 -2.51 4.49 -12.36
CA ALA A 88 -1.09 4.23 -12.07
C ALA A 88 -0.89 3.79 -10.61
N LEU A 89 -1.57 4.45 -9.66
CA LEU A 89 -1.52 4.05 -8.24
C LEU A 89 -2.07 2.64 -8.03
N ARG A 90 -3.18 2.29 -8.69
CA ARG A 90 -3.75 0.95 -8.64
C ARG A 90 -2.74 -0.11 -9.09
N GLU A 91 -2.09 0.09 -10.23
CA GLU A 91 -1.10 -0.85 -10.76
C GLU A 91 0.07 -1.06 -9.80
N ASP A 92 0.57 0.01 -9.18
CA ASP A 92 1.63 -0.09 -8.18
C ASP A 92 1.18 -0.83 -6.91
N VAL A 93 -0.04 -0.59 -6.43
CA VAL A 93 -0.61 -1.31 -5.27
C VAL A 93 -0.81 -2.79 -5.59
N GLU A 94 -1.33 -3.13 -6.77
CA GLU A 94 -1.52 -4.52 -7.21
C GLU A 94 -0.16 -5.25 -7.32
N ARG A 95 0.84 -4.59 -7.90
CA ARG A 95 2.22 -5.12 -8.00
C ARG A 95 2.80 -5.42 -6.62
N LEU A 96 2.73 -4.48 -5.69
CA LEU A 96 3.27 -4.66 -4.33
C LEU A 96 2.49 -5.70 -3.53
N ARG A 97 1.17 -5.77 -3.69
CA ARG A 97 0.36 -6.85 -3.11
C ARG A 97 0.78 -8.22 -3.63
N GLY A 98 1.10 -8.34 -4.92
CA GLY A 98 1.61 -9.58 -5.51
C GLY A 98 2.88 -10.10 -4.81
N MET A 99 3.76 -9.19 -4.38
CA MET A 99 4.99 -9.55 -3.67
C MET A 99 4.74 -10.16 -2.29
N MET A 100 3.60 -9.90 -1.65
CA MET A 100 3.23 -10.52 -0.36
C MET A 100 3.11 -12.05 -0.46
N THR A 101 2.77 -12.56 -1.65
CA THR A 101 2.53 -13.99 -1.90
C THR A 101 3.81 -14.78 -2.22
N LEU A 102 4.95 -14.11 -2.36
CA LEU A 102 6.23 -14.78 -2.55
C LEU A 102 6.73 -15.36 -1.21
N PRO A 103 7.22 -16.61 -1.19
CA PRO A 103 7.87 -17.16 -0.01
C PRO A 103 9.05 -16.25 0.35
N SER A 104 9.20 -15.94 1.65
CA SER A 104 10.37 -15.17 2.12
C SER A 104 11.59 -15.93 1.65
N SER A 105 12.46 -15.29 0.89
CA SER A 105 13.79 -15.83 0.67
C SER A 105 14.47 -15.88 2.04
N GLU A 106 14.58 -17.06 2.60
CA GLU A 106 15.35 -17.33 3.80
C GLU A 106 16.77 -16.77 3.59
N LYS A 107 17.23 -15.93 4.52
CA LYS A 107 18.62 -15.52 4.66
C LYS A 107 19.14 -16.00 6.00
#